data_AF-A0A2S1QEW2-F1
#
_entry.id   AF-A0A2S1QEW2-F1
#
_cell.length_a   1.000
_cell.length_b   1.000
_cell.length_c   1.000
_cell.angle_alpha   90.00
_cell.angle_beta   90.00
_cell.angle_gamma   90.00
#
_symmetry.space_group_name_H-M   'P 1'
#
loop_
_entity.id
_entity.type
_entity.pdbx_description
1 polymer ?
#
loop_
_entity_poly.entity_id
_entity_poly.type
_entity_poly.pdbx_seq_one_letter_code
_entity_poly.pdbx_strand_id
1 'polypeptide(L)'
;MINYRIIFSLVFLLGSINVFSQNNLSNEKGGRQAIKLMSKEDLSKFRIDTEESENEVLDFKLRVDKLPSILVKGNKIDGRGSSLIQKTSRGSKIIVYDIRRKIVDSLKVGTYEFVVRD
;
A
#
# COMPACT_ATOMS: atom_id res chain seq x y z
N MET A 1 -46.27 -5.41 27.01
CA MET A 1 -45.43 -6.50 26.47
C MET A 1 -44.62 -5.93 25.32
N ILE A 2 -43.29 -5.82 25.49
CA ILE A 2 -42.39 -5.30 24.46
C ILE A 2 -42.12 -6.41 23.45
N ASN A 3 -42.29 -6.12 22.15
CA ASN A 3 -42.13 -7.08 21.06
C ASN A 3 -40.64 -7.38 20.83
N TYR A 4 -40.11 -8.39 21.52
CA TYR A 4 -38.71 -8.83 21.45
C TYR A 4 -38.23 -9.16 20.03
N ARG A 5 -39.13 -9.47 19.09
CA ARG A 5 -38.80 -9.67 17.66
C ARG A 5 -38.28 -8.39 16.99
N ILE A 6 -38.80 -7.23 17.36
CA ILE A 6 -38.39 -5.94 16.78
C ILE A 6 -36.99 -5.58 17.28
N ILE A 7 -36.73 -5.78 18.58
CA ILE A 7 -35.43 -5.50 19.19
C ILE A 7 -34.34 -6.39 18.59
N PHE A 8 -34.62 -7.69 18.40
CA PHE A 8 -33.66 -8.61 17.79
C PHE A 8 -33.32 -8.21 16.35
N SER A 9 -34.32 -7.82 15.56
CA SER A 9 -34.10 -7.35 14.19
C SER A 9 -33.31 -6.04 14.14
N LEU A 10 -33.52 -5.13 15.10
CA LEU A 10 -32.81 -3.86 15.19
C LEU A 10 -31.32 -4.06 15.54
N VAL A 11 -31.02 -4.98 16.48
CA VAL A 11 -29.65 -5.32 16.87
C VAL A 11 -28.89 -5.97 15.71
N PHE A 12 -29.55 -6.85 14.95
CA PHE A 12 -28.95 -7.48 13.77
C PHE A 12 -28.65 -6.47 12.65
N LEU A 13 -29.52 -5.47 12.48
CA LEU A 13 -29.34 -4.38 11.51
C LEU A 13 -28.18 -3.43 11.92
N LEU A 14 -28.05 -3.13 13.21
CA LEU A 14 -26.94 -2.32 13.73
C LEU A 14 -25.58 -3.03 13.64
N GLY A 15 -25.55 -4.36 13.84
CA GLY A 15 -24.33 -5.16 13.69
C GLY A 15 -23.80 -5.21 12.25
N SER A 16 -24.69 -5.21 11.26
CA SER A 16 -24.31 -5.26 9.85
C SER A 16 -23.77 -3.91 9.32
N ILE A 17 -24.22 -2.78 9.88
CA ILE A 17 -23.71 -1.44 9.50
C ILE A 17 -22.26 -1.25 9.97
N ASN A 18 -21.87 -1.79 11.13
CA ASN A 18 -20.50 -1.69 11.65
C ASN A 18 -19.48 -2.48 10.82
N VAL A 19 -19.85 -3.65 10.30
CA VAL A 19 -18.98 -4.46 9.43
C VAL A 19 -18.79 -3.80 8.06
N PHE A 20 -19.82 -3.14 7.53
CA PHE A 20 -19.72 -2.45 6.24
C PHE A 20 -18.94 -1.12 6.32
N SER A 21 -18.95 -0.46 7.48
CA SER A 21 -18.18 0.79 7.69
C SER A 21 -16.67 0.55 7.70
N GLN A 22 -16.20 -0.57 8.26
CA GLN A 22 -14.76 -0.89 8.28
C GLN A 22 -14.16 -1.20 6.89
N ASN A 23 -14.96 -1.68 5.93
CA ASN A 23 -14.46 -1.90 4.57
C ASN A 23 -14.25 -0.62 3.76
N ASN A 24 -14.84 0.51 4.17
CA ASN A 24 -14.70 1.79 3.47
C ASN A 24 -13.78 2.79 4.19
N LEU A 25 -13.24 2.45 5.36
CA LEU A 25 -12.43 3.34 6.19
C LEU A 25 -10.91 3.25 5.98
N SER A 26 -10.44 2.60 4.91
CA SER A 26 -9.03 2.66 4.48
C SER A 26 -8.78 3.69 3.37
N ASN A 27 -9.66 4.67 3.21
CA ASN A 27 -9.42 5.82 2.33
C ASN A 27 -8.99 7.04 3.17
N GLU A 28 -8.03 6.83 4.08
CA GLU A 28 -7.30 7.96 4.66
C GLU A 28 -6.54 8.66 3.52
N LYS A 29 -6.80 9.97 3.44
CA LYS A 29 -6.18 10.97 2.58
C LYS A 29 -4.66 11.04 2.82
N GLY A 30 -3.91 10.05 2.36
CA GLY A 30 -2.48 10.15 2.08
C GLY A 30 -2.30 10.36 0.59
N GLY A 31 -1.60 11.42 0.18
CA GLY A 31 -1.49 11.88 -1.21
C GLY A 31 -1.40 10.74 -2.22
N ARG A 32 -2.49 10.51 -2.96
CA ARG A 32 -2.53 9.59 -4.10
C ARG A 32 -1.60 10.16 -5.17
N GLN A 33 -0.35 9.73 -5.17
CA GLN A 33 0.51 9.92 -6.32
C GLN A 33 -0.10 9.14 -7.49
N ALA A 34 -0.19 9.78 -8.65
CA ALA A 34 -0.86 9.24 -9.83
C ALA A 34 -0.36 7.82 -10.14
N ILE A 35 -1.28 6.88 -10.39
CA ILE A 35 -0.96 5.51 -10.77
C ILE A 35 -0.15 5.56 -12.07
N LYS A 36 1.15 5.26 -12.00
CA LYS A 36 2.04 5.31 -13.17
C LYS A 36 2.14 3.93 -13.81
N LEU A 37 1.91 3.87 -15.12
CA LEU A 37 2.21 2.69 -15.92
C LEU A 37 3.73 2.60 -16.10
N MET A 38 4.33 1.48 -15.71
CA MET A 38 5.77 1.24 -15.89
C MET A 38 6.04 -0.17 -16.41
N SER A 39 7.13 -0.28 -17.18
CA SER A 39 7.71 -1.58 -17.57
C SER A 39 8.33 -2.26 -16.35
N LYS A 40 8.54 -3.58 -16.43
CA LYS A 40 9.22 -4.32 -15.36
C LYS A 40 10.66 -3.85 -15.17
N GLU A 41 11.32 -3.49 -16.27
CA GLU A 41 12.69 -2.98 -16.30
C GLU A 41 12.78 -1.64 -15.56
N ASP A 42 11.86 -0.71 -15.81
CA ASP A 42 11.83 0.58 -15.14
C ASP A 42 11.48 0.44 -13.65
N LEU A 43 10.54 -0.47 -13.32
CA LEU A 43 10.19 -0.80 -11.95
C LEU A 43 11.37 -1.40 -11.17
N SER A 44 12.18 -2.24 -11.81
CA SER A 44 13.37 -2.82 -11.17
C SER A 44 14.44 -1.77 -10.85
N LYS A 45 14.43 -0.65 -11.57
CA LYS A 45 15.32 0.50 -11.35
C LYS A 45 14.70 1.56 -10.45
N PHE A 46 13.49 1.33 -9.96
CA PHE A 46 12.80 2.28 -9.10
C PHE A 46 13.64 2.63 -7.88
N ARG A 47 13.74 3.94 -7.63
CA ARG A 47 14.43 4.52 -6.50
C ARG A 47 13.51 5.56 -5.88
N ILE A 48 13.52 5.61 -4.55
CA ILE A 48 12.90 6.71 -3.80
C ILE A 48 13.96 7.81 -3.70
N ASP A 49 13.76 8.87 -4.48
CA ASP A 49 14.60 10.05 -4.42
C ASP A 49 14.23 10.91 -3.21
N THR A 50 15.25 11.42 -2.52
CA THR A 50 15.13 12.28 -1.34
C THR A 50 15.98 13.53 -1.57
N GLU A 51 15.47 14.69 -1.18
CA GLU A 51 16.09 16.00 -1.47
C GLU A 51 17.45 16.21 -0.79
N GLU A 52 17.65 15.61 0.39
CA GLU A 52 18.78 15.92 1.26
C GLU A 52 19.93 14.89 1.15
N SER A 53 19.65 13.60 0.93
CA SER A 53 20.69 12.55 0.84
C SER A 53 20.16 11.22 0.31
N GLU A 54 20.99 10.52 -0.47
CA GLU A 54 20.74 9.15 -0.93
C GLU A 54 20.49 8.12 0.19
N ASN A 55 20.95 8.38 1.41
CA ASN A 55 20.90 7.45 2.55
C ASN A 55 19.80 7.75 3.57
N GLU A 56 18.84 8.61 3.22
CA GLU A 56 17.77 8.94 4.13
C GLU A 56 16.73 7.86 4.28
N VAL A 57 16.42 7.10 3.22
CA VAL A 57 15.45 6.02 3.30
C VAL A 57 16.13 4.80 3.93
N LEU A 58 15.61 4.39 5.09
CA LEU A 58 16.08 3.22 5.83
C LEU A 58 15.53 1.94 5.20
N ASP A 59 14.23 1.92 4.95
CA ASP A 59 13.52 0.81 4.33
C ASP A 59 12.10 1.20 3.91
N PHE A 60 11.47 0.33 3.13
CA PHE A 60 10.07 0.44 2.71
C PHE A 60 9.44 -0.94 2.51
N LYS A 61 8.11 -0.99 2.51
CA LYS A 61 7.35 -2.18 2.13
C LYS A 61 6.97 -2.14 0.65
N LEU A 62 7.20 -3.26 -0.03
CA LEU A 62 6.80 -3.50 -1.41
C LEU A 62 5.76 -4.61 -1.42
N ARG A 63 4.61 -4.38 -2.05
CA ARG A 63 3.61 -5.45 -2.29
C ARG A 63 3.14 -5.43 -3.74
N VAL A 64 2.82 -6.60 -4.25
CA VAL A 64 1.93 -6.75 -5.39
C VAL A 64 0.51 -6.85 -4.83
N ASP A 65 -0.48 -6.30 -5.52
CA ASP A 65 -1.87 -6.35 -5.08
C ASP A 65 -2.29 -7.79 -4.74
N LYS A 66 -2.93 -7.95 -3.58
CA LYS A 66 -3.37 -9.23 -3.00
C LYS A 66 -2.25 -10.23 -2.67
N LEU A 67 -0.97 -9.86 -2.78
CA LEU A 67 0.16 -10.67 -2.30
C LEU A 67 0.75 -10.11 -0.99
N PRO A 68 1.41 -10.95 -0.18
CA PRO A 68 2.14 -10.50 0.99
C PRO A 68 3.19 -9.43 0.64
N SER A 69 3.36 -8.45 1.53
CA SER A 69 4.41 -7.44 1.37
C SER A 69 5.78 -7.99 1.76
N ILE A 70 6.82 -7.52 1.07
CA ILE A 70 8.22 -7.72 1.47
C ILE A 70 8.79 -6.42 2.02
N LEU A 71 9.72 -6.53 2.98
CA LEU A 71 10.50 -5.40 3.48
C LEU A 71 11.78 -5.26 2.66
N VAL A 72 11.96 -4.11 2.02
CA VAL A 72 13.13 -3.75 1.22
C VAL A 72 13.96 -2.73 1.99
N LYS A 73 15.26 -2.99 2.14
CA LYS A 73 16.18 -2.10 2.86
C LYS A 73 16.81 -1.09 1.91
N GLY A 74 16.98 0.14 2.38
CA GLY A 74 17.50 1.27 1.61
C GLY A 74 16.44 1.95 0.74
N ASN A 75 16.89 2.74 -0.22
CA ASN A 75 16.04 3.51 -1.14
C ASN A 75 15.83 2.87 -2.52
N LYS A 76 16.39 1.68 -2.77
CA LYS A 76 16.34 0.97 -4.05
C LYS A 76 15.71 -0.40 -3.89
N ILE A 77 15.11 -0.90 -4.96
CA ILE A 77 14.60 -2.27 -5.04
C ILE A 77 15.78 -3.25 -4.90
N ASP A 78 15.68 -4.16 -3.93
CA ASP A 78 16.67 -5.23 -3.72
C ASP A 78 16.41 -6.42 -4.67
N GLY A 79 17.30 -7.43 -4.67
CA GLY A 79 17.15 -8.61 -5.53
C GLY A 79 15.83 -9.38 -5.29
N ARG A 80 15.27 -9.32 -4.07
CA ARG A 80 13.99 -9.96 -3.73
C ARG A 80 12.82 -9.20 -4.35
N GLY A 81 12.85 -7.86 -4.26
CA GLY A 81 11.88 -7.01 -4.93
C GLY A 81 11.95 -7.13 -6.44
N SER A 82 13.15 -7.19 -7.03
CA SER A 82 13.32 -7.44 -8.47
C SER A 82 12.75 -8.79 -8.90
N SER A 83 13.00 -9.86 -8.12
CA SER A 83 12.43 -11.18 -8.39
C SER A 83 10.89 -11.17 -8.29
N LEU A 84 10.32 -10.45 -7.32
CA LEU A 84 8.89 -10.27 -7.17
C LEU A 84 8.28 -9.54 -8.39
N ILE A 85 8.90 -8.44 -8.83
CA ILE A 85 8.47 -7.65 -9.99
C ILE A 85 8.53 -8.49 -11.28
N GLN A 86 9.60 -9.26 -11.49
CA GLN A 86 9.73 -10.11 -12.69
C GLN A 86 8.60 -11.15 -12.79
N LYS A 87 8.23 -11.77 -11.67
CA LYS A 87 7.14 -12.75 -11.57
C LYS A 87 5.75 -12.13 -11.63
N THR A 88 5.65 -10.82 -11.48
CA THR A 88 4.37 -10.11 -11.46
C THR A 88 3.77 -10.11 -12.87
N SER A 89 2.48 -10.47 -12.99
CA SER A 89 1.78 -10.46 -14.26
C SER A 89 1.47 -9.04 -14.71
N ARG A 90 1.40 -8.84 -16.03
CA ARG A 90 0.91 -7.60 -16.64
C ARG A 90 -0.47 -7.20 -16.08
N GLY A 91 -0.68 -5.90 -15.88
CA GLY A 91 -1.89 -5.34 -15.29
C GLY A 91 -1.95 -5.41 -13.77
N SER A 92 -1.04 -6.13 -13.12
CA SER A 92 -0.97 -6.16 -11.66
C SER A 92 -0.49 -4.82 -11.11
N LYS A 93 -1.01 -4.45 -9.94
CA LYS A 93 -0.64 -3.24 -9.24
C LYS A 93 0.48 -3.52 -8.25
N ILE A 94 1.55 -2.77 -8.32
CA ILE A 94 2.66 -2.79 -7.36
C ILE A 94 2.55 -1.55 -6.49
N ILE A 95 2.71 -1.72 -5.18
CA ILE A 95 2.48 -0.67 -4.19
C ILE A 95 3.72 -0.61 -3.28
N VAL A 96 4.32 0.58 -3.20
CA VAL A 96 5.42 0.90 -2.28
C VAL A 96 4.87 1.81 -1.19
N TYR A 97 5.02 1.40 0.06
CA TYR A 97 4.41 2.08 1.21
C TYR A 97 5.25 1.87 2.48
N ASP A 98 4.85 2.54 3.57
CA ASP A 98 5.52 2.42 4.88
C ASP A 98 7.03 2.71 4.77
N ILE A 99 7.36 3.80 4.08
CA ILE A 99 8.73 4.23 3.81
C ILE A 99 9.27 4.95 5.05
N ARG A 100 10.31 4.37 5.67
CA ARG A 100 10.98 4.91 6.86
C ARG A 100 12.20 5.73 6.47
N ARG A 101 12.35 6.92 7.07
CA ARG A 101 13.49 7.83 6.85
C ARG A 101 14.27 8.10 8.13
N LYS A 102 15.55 8.44 8.00
CA LYS A 102 16.50 8.68 9.10
C LYS A 102 16.31 10.02 9.80
N ILE A 103 15.88 11.07 9.09
CA ILE A 103 15.92 12.48 9.57
C ILE A 103 14.58 13.20 9.33
N VAL A 104 13.44 12.53 9.52
CA VAL A 104 12.14 13.25 9.52
C VAL A 104 11.20 12.58 10.52
N ASP A 105 10.82 13.29 11.59
CA ASP A 105 9.82 12.86 12.59
C ASP A 105 8.39 12.71 12.02
N SER A 106 8.17 12.95 10.72
CA SER A 106 6.90 12.75 10.05
C SER A 106 6.87 11.44 9.25
N LEU A 107 6.39 10.39 9.91
CA LEU A 107 6.28 9.00 9.47
C LEU A 107 5.22 8.72 8.38
N LYS A 108 5.04 9.61 7.40
CA LYS A 108 4.14 9.36 6.25
C LYS A 108 4.73 9.92 4.96
N VAL A 109 5.86 9.36 4.55
CA VAL A 109 6.29 9.46 3.15
C VAL A 109 5.25 8.67 2.33
N GLY A 110 4.69 9.31 1.32
CA GLY A 110 3.48 8.86 0.62
C GLY A 110 3.55 7.43 0.04
N THR A 111 2.41 6.95 -0.44
CA THR A 111 2.33 5.65 -1.12
C THR A 111 2.57 5.84 -2.61
N TYR A 112 3.44 5.02 -3.19
CA TYR A 112 3.62 4.95 -4.64
C TYR A 112 2.85 3.75 -5.18
N GLU A 113 2.12 3.97 -6.26
CA GLU A 113 1.32 2.94 -6.91
C GLU A 113 1.66 2.86 -8.39
N PHE A 114 1.98 1.65 -8.86
CA PHE A 114 2.38 1.37 -10.23
C PHE A 114 1.54 0.26 -10.81
N VAL A 115 1.31 0.29 -12.12
CA VAL A 115 0.69 -0.82 -12.87
C VAL A 115 1.69 -1.37 -13.86
N VAL A 116 1.91 -2.68 -13.83
CA VAL A 116 2.83 -3.37 -14.74
C VAL A 116 2.28 -3.34 -16.15
N ARG A 117 3.00 -2.70 -17.07
CA ARG A 117 2.55 -2.52 -18.45
C ARG A 117 2.85 -3.72 -19.34
N ASP A 118 3.94 -4.45 -19.11
CA ASP A 118 4.47 -5.51 -19.98
C ASP A 118 4.85 -6.77 -19.19
#